data_AF-A0A355DCT9-F1
#
_entry.id   AF-A0A355DCT9-F1
#
_cell.length_a   1.000
_cell.length_b   1.000
_cell.length_c   1.000
_cell.angle_alpha   90.00
_cell.angle_beta   90.00
_cell.angle_gamma   90.00
#
_symmetry.space_group_name_H-M   'P 1'
#
loop_
_entity.id
_entity.type
_entity.pdbx_description
1 polymer ?
#
loop_
_entity_poly.entity_id
_entity_poly.type
_entity_poly.pdbx_seq_one_letter_code
_entity_poly.pdbx_strand_id
1 'polypeptide(L)'
;MFPVDDPDTDEYELAEIIDDLTVRFHMSRPTASFSSYLVGQLGIVVSPTWLRAAMDDPTLNQAPVGTGPFRLDSRVQDQMTRFVRNDDYWNGDVYLDAVEFYVYTDTEIAADAMSVGDLDVVATSNVDAILSLRDQDGLMLIEDDTGEEGFGMLNTSKAPFNDIRARKALTYATARQDYLEFIGQGILRPADTWFTPEHPFHNPDVVQEAD
;
A
#
# COMPACT_ATOMS: atom_id res chain seq x y z
N MET A 1 -18.71 7.68 1.19
CA MET A 1 -18.24 6.76 2.26
C MET A 1 -18.95 6.99 3.60
N PHE A 2 -19.68 8.09 3.77
CA PHE A 2 -20.87 8.15 4.64
C PHE A 2 -21.96 8.86 3.84
N PRO A 3 -22.83 8.14 3.11
CA PRO A 3 -23.94 8.80 2.43
C PRO A 3 -24.90 9.31 3.50
N VAL A 4 -25.04 10.64 3.56
CA VAL A 4 -26.07 11.32 4.33
C VAL A 4 -27.31 11.36 3.45
N ASP A 5 -28.00 10.23 3.34
CA ASP A 5 -29.28 10.13 2.63
C ASP A 5 -30.40 9.72 3.60
N ASP A 6 -30.39 10.29 4.81
CA ASP A 6 -31.55 10.35 5.70
C ASP A 6 -31.94 11.82 5.91
N PRO A 7 -33.08 12.27 5.34
CA PRO A 7 -33.52 13.66 5.41
C PRO A 7 -33.91 14.14 6.82
N ASP A 8 -33.93 13.26 7.83
CA ASP A 8 -34.21 13.62 9.23
C ASP A 8 -32.94 13.91 10.06
N THR A 9 -31.76 14.04 9.44
CA THR A 9 -30.46 14.00 10.14
C THR A 9 -29.49 15.12 9.76
N ASP A 10 -29.87 16.37 10.04
CA ASP A 10 -28.89 17.48 10.05
C ASP A 10 -27.82 17.32 11.17
N GLU A 11 -27.99 16.39 12.12
CA GLU A 11 -27.07 16.11 13.23
C GLU A 11 -26.95 14.60 13.57
N TYR A 12 -26.58 13.72 12.63
CA TYR A 12 -26.09 12.39 13.03
C TYR A 12 -24.59 12.44 13.32
N GLU A 13 -24.20 12.40 14.60
CA GLU A 13 -22.81 12.19 15.00
C GLU A 13 -22.40 10.75 14.65
N LEU A 14 -21.45 10.59 13.70
CA LEU A 14 -20.94 9.28 13.27
C LEU A 14 -20.17 8.54 14.37
N ALA A 15 -19.72 9.26 15.41
CA ALA A 15 -19.03 8.71 16.57
C ALA A 15 -19.39 9.51 17.83
N GLU A 16 -19.56 8.80 18.95
CA GLU A 16 -19.92 9.31 20.27
C GLU A 16 -18.81 8.96 21.26
N ILE A 17 -18.31 9.95 22.01
CA ILE A 17 -17.39 9.71 23.13
C ILE A 17 -18.22 9.30 24.34
N ILE A 18 -18.03 8.06 24.80
CA ILE A 18 -18.75 7.53 25.97
C ILE A 18 -18.00 7.90 27.25
N ASP A 19 -16.66 7.75 27.23
CA ASP A 19 -15.73 8.16 28.28
C ASP A 19 -14.30 8.28 27.72
N ASP A 20 -13.31 8.55 28.59
CA ASP A 20 -11.92 8.80 28.23
C ASP A 20 -11.27 7.69 27.39
N LEU A 21 -11.74 6.43 27.48
CA LEU A 21 -11.17 5.27 26.78
C LEU A 21 -12.20 4.51 25.93
N THR A 22 -13.40 5.07 25.74
CA THR A 22 -14.50 4.40 25.05
C THR A 22 -15.14 5.32 24.00
N VAL A 23 -15.07 4.88 22.74
CA VAL A 23 -15.75 5.53 21.61
C VAL A 23 -16.76 4.57 21.01
N ARG A 24 -17.97 5.05 20.73
CA ARG A 24 -19.01 4.32 20.00
C ARG A 24 -19.15 4.88 18.59
N PHE A 25 -19.15 4.01 17.58
CA PHE A 25 -19.42 4.39 16.20
C PHE A 25 -20.85 4.03 15.80
N HIS A 26 -21.55 4.95 15.14
CA HIS A 26 -22.92 4.77 14.67
C HIS A 26 -22.91 4.51 13.16
N MET A 27 -23.46 3.37 12.74
CA MET A 27 -23.54 2.98 11.33
C MET A 27 -24.98 3.09 10.84
N SER A 28 -25.22 3.75 9.70
CA SER A 28 -26.55 3.89 9.10
C SER A 28 -27.15 2.57 8.60
N ARG A 29 -26.32 1.55 8.42
CA ARG A 29 -26.71 0.18 8.05
C ARG A 29 -25.75 -0.84 8.63
N PRO A 30 -26.16 -2.12 8.78
CA PRO A 30 -25.26 -3.20 9.12
C PRO A 30 -24.05 -3.22 8.18
N THR A 31 -22.84 -3.11 8.74
CA THR A 31 -21.58 -2.98 8.00
C THR A 31 -20.54 -3.95 8.57
N ALA A 32 -20.50 -5.16 8.01
CA ALA A 32 -19.60 -6.22 8.48
C ALA A 32 -18.11 -5.91 8.28
N SER A 33 -17.77 -5.04 7.31
CA SER A 33 -16.39 -4.63 7.00
C SER A 33 -15.89 -3.46 7.86
N PHE A 34 -16.62 -3.02 8.89
CA PHE A 34 -16.20 -1.84 9.65
C PHE A 34 -14.81 -2.03 10.31
N SER A 35 -14.55 -3.20 10.87
CA SER A 35 -13.27 -3.52 11.51
C SER A 35 -12.09 -3.47 10.53
N SER A 36 -12.29 -3.80 9.25
CA SER A 36 -11.19 -3.75 8.27
C SER A 36 -10.70 -2.32 8.02
N TYR A 37 -11.55 -1.30 8.21
CA TYR A 37 -11.12 0.09 8.10
C TYR A 37 -10.26 0.53 9.29
N LEU A 38 -10.54 0.00 10.49
CA LEU A 38 -9.80 0.35 11.71
C LEU A 38 -8.41 -0.28 11.78
N VAL A 39 -8.18 -1.39 11.06
CA VAL A 39 -6.85 -2.00 10.97
C VAL A 39 -6.03 -1.48 9.78
N GLY A 40 -6.67 -0.73 8.87
CA GLY A 40 -6.03 -0.11 7.72
C GLY A 40 -5.60 1.34 8.00
N GLN A 41 -5.20 2.04 6.93
CA GLN A 41 -4.71 3.43 7.01
C GLN A 41 -5.69 4.40 7.68
N LEU A 42 -7.00 4.20 7.48
CA LEU A 42 -8.04 5.05 8.07
C LEU A 42 -8.15 4.89 9.59
N GLY A 43 -7.68 3.77 10.14
CA GLY A 43 -7.66 3.52 11.58
C GLY A 43 -6.44 4.06 12.30
N ILE A 44 -5.46 4.63 11.59
CA ILE A 44 -4.25 5.19 12.21
C ILE A 44 -4.64 6.40 13.06
N VAL A 45 -4.40 6.29 14.38
CA VAL A 45 -4.66 7.37 15.33
C VAL A 45 -3.48 8.33 15.36
N VAL A 46 -3.75 9.59 15.04
CA VAL A 46 -2.76 10.68 15.03
C VAL A 46 -2.98 11.61 16.23
N SER A 47 -1.93 12.32 16.65
CA SER A 47 -2.03 13.31 17.72
C SER A 47 -3.00 14.45 17.35
N PRO A 48 -4.07 14.70 18.15
CA PRO A 48 -4.98 15.82 17.90
C PRO A 48 -4.28 17.17 18.02
N THR A 49 -3.21 17.27 18.83
CA THR A 49 -2.40 18.48 18.96
C THR A 49 -1.64 18.76 17.66
N TRP A 50 -0.99 17.74 17.10
CA TRP A 50 -0.32 17.86 15.81
C TRP A 50 -1.32 18.20 14.69
N LEU A 51 -2.48 17.52 14.66
CA LEU A 51 -3.48 17.75 13.63
C LEU A 51 -3.95 19.21 13.62
N ARG A 52 -4.25 19.79 14.79
CA ARG A 52 -4.63 21.22 14.89
C ARG A 52 -3.49 22.15 14.44
N ALA A 53 -2.27 21.87 14.90
CA ALA A 53 -1.11 22.68 14.50
C ALA A 53 -0.85 22.63 12.99
N ALA A 54 -1.01 21.46 12.36
CA ALA A 54 -0.82 21.28 10.92
C ALA A 54 -1.94 21.92 10.07
N MET A 55 -3.14 22.07 10.62
CA MET A 55 -4.21 22.85 9.99
C MET A 55 -3.87 24.35 9.96
N ASP A 56 -3.23 24.86 11.01
CA ASP A 56 -2.81 26.26 11.10
C ASP A 56 -1.52 26.53 10.30
N ASP A 57 -0.59 25.56 10.29
CA ASP A 57 0.68 25.61 9.56
C ASP A 57 0.89 24.33 8.72
N PRO A 58 0.60 24.37 7.41
CA PRO A 58 0.75 23.22 6.52
C PRO A 58 2.19 22.69 6.39
N THR A 59 3.22 23.43 6.85
CA THR A 59 4.59 22.92 6.86
C THR A 59 4.76 21.75 7.83
N LEU A 60 3.91 21.67 8.87
CA LEU A 60 3.90 20.57 9.83
C LEU A 60 3.29 19.27 9.30
N ASN A 61 2.71 19.28 8.09
CA ASN A 61 2.23 18.06 7.42
C ASN A 61 3.34 17.03 7.19
N GLN A 62 4.59 17.48 7.11
CA GLN A 62 5.77 16.63 6.95
C GLN A 62 6.42 16.21 8.28
N ALA A 63 5.81 16.56 9.41
CA ALA A 63 6.29 16.23 10.76
C ALA A 63 5.21 15.47 11.58
N PRO A 64 4.75 14.29 11.12
CA PRO A 64 3.67 13.56 11.77
C PRO A 64 4.01 13.15 13.20
N VAL A 65 2.99 13.20 14.07
CA VAL A 65 3.09 12.74 15.46
C VAL A 65 2.05 11.64 15.70
N GLY A 66 2.54 10.43 15.95
CA GLY A 66 1.74 9.25 16.27
C GLY A 66 2.23 8.54 17.53
N THR A 67 1.73 7.34 17.78
CA THR A 67 2.02 6.51 18.97
C THR A 67 2.84 5.26 18.65
N GLY A 68 3.44 5.21 17.46
CA GLY A 68 4.19 4.06 16.96
C GLY A 68 5.55 3.85 17.64
N PRO A 69 6.26 2.76 17.27
CA PRO A 69 7.55 2.39 17.85
C PRO A 69 8.71 3.32 17.46
N PHE A 70 8.53 4.13 16.41
CA PHE A 70 9.52 5.11 15.96
C PHE A 70 8.88 6.48 15.80
N ARG A 71 9.66 7.52 16.09
CA ARG A 71 9.31 8.93 15.94
C ARG A 71 10.17 9.55 14.83
N LEU A 72 9.59 10.48 14.07
CA LEU A 72 10.34 11.21 13.06
C LEU A 72 11.47 12.01 13.73
N ASP A 73 12.69 11.85 13.23
CA ASP A 73 13.88 12.59 13.65
C ASP A 73 14.22 13.68 12.64
N SER A 74 14.38 13.29 11.37
CA SER A 74 14.68 14.22 10.29
C SER A 74 14.19 13.72 8.94
N ARG A 75 13.98 14.67 8.03
CA ARG A 75 13.64 14.41 6.64
C ARG A 75 14.40 15.37 5.75
N VAL A 76 15.17 14.83 4.82
CA VAL A 76 15.68 15.56 3.67
C VAL A 76 14.93 15.04 2.45
N GLN A 77 14.12 15.92 1.87
CA GLN A 77 13.27 15.58 0.72
C GLN A 77 14.12 15.00 -0.42
N ASP A 78 13.59 13.95 -1.06
CA ASP A 78 14.21 13.22 -2.17
C ASP A 78 15.59 12.59 -1.84
N GLN A 79 15.94 12.49 -0.56
CA GLN A 79 17.19 11.89 -0.11
C GLN A 79 16.97 10.83 0.95
N MET A 80 16.59 11.22 2.17
CA MET A 80 16.52 10.30 3.30
C MET A 80 15.52 10.79 4.37
N THR A 81 14.72 9.87 4.91
CA THR A 81 13.90 10.10 6.11
C THR A 81 14.39 9.21 7.24
N ARG A 82 14.76 9.82 8.37
CA ARG A 82 15.22 9.12 9.56
C ARG A 82 14.15 9.14 10.64
N PHE A 83 13.90 7.95 11.19
CA PHE A 83 13.10 7.78 12.38
C PHE A 83 13.99 7.21 13.49
N VAL A 84 13.77 7.66 14.72
CA VAL A 84 14.47 7.13 15.91
C VAL A 84 13.48 6.43 16.81
N ARG A 85 13.96 5.51 17.65
CA ARG A 85 13.12 4.78 18.59
C ARG A 85 12.29 5.74 19.46
N ASN A 86 11.05 5.35 19.68
CA ASN A 86 10.18 5.94 20.70
C ASN A 86 10.37 5.16 22.01
N ASP A 87 11.10 5.72 22.95
CA ASP A 87 11.37 5.07 24.24
C ASP A 87 10.11 4.93 25.11
N ASP A 88 9.04 5.65 24.79
CA ASP A 88 7.72 5.57 25.43
C ASP A 88 6.75 4.66 24.64
N TYR A 89 7.25 3.79 23.77
CA TYR A 89 6.38 2.89 23.00
C TYR A 89 5.63 1.92 23.91
N TRP A 90 4.32 1.85 23.71
CA TRP A 90 3.40 1.18 24.64
C TRP A 90 3.27 -0.33 24.42
N ASN A 91 3.68 -0.85 23.25
CA ASN A 91 3.43 -2.23 22.84
C ASN A 91 4.71 -3.08 22.73
N GLY A 92 5.50 -3.09 23.80
CA GLY A 92 6.68 -3.93 23.94
C GLY A 92 7.99 -3.28 23.50
N ASP A 93 9.04 -4.09 23.47
CA ASP A 93 10.41 -3.62 23.26
C ASP A 93 10.70 -3.35 21.77
N VAL A 94 11.43 -2.27 21.50
CA VAL A 94 11.88 -1.89 20.16
C VAL A 94 13.39 -2.10 20.05
N TYR A 95 13.81 -3.10 19.27
CA TYR A 95 15.22 -3.52 19.19
C TYR A 95 16.12 -2.48 18.51
N LEU A 96 15.65 -1.84 17.45
CA LEU A 96 16.44 -0.90 16.65
C LEU A 96 16.46 0.50 17.27
N ASP A 97 17.62 1.16 17.21
CA ASP A 97 17.80 2.54 17.68
C ASP A 97 17.18 3.55 16.70
N ALA A 98 17.22 3.23 15.40
CA ALA A 98 16.73 4.07 14.32
C ALA A 98 16.41 3.24 13.07
N VAL A 99 15.62 3.84 12.17
CA VAL A 99 15.35 3.34 10.83
C VAL A 99 15.55 4.49 9.85
N GLU A 100 16.34 4.26 8.81
CA GLU A 100 16.64 5.23 7.76
C GLU A 100 16.07 4.75 6.42
N PHE A 101 15.16 5.55 5.88
CA PHE A 101 14.57 5.30 4.56
C PHE A 101 15.29 6.15 3.53
N TYR A 102 16.09 5.50 2.69
CA TYR A 102 16.78 6.13 1.57
C TYR A 102 15.90 6.14 0.32
N VAL A 103 15.91 7.25 -0.41
CA VAL A 103 15.17 7.39 -1.66
C VAL A 103 16.05 6.95 -2.82
N TYR A 104 15.76 5.76 -3.37
CA TYR A 104 16.29 5.30 -4.64
C TYR A 104 15.15 5.30 -5.66
N THR A 105 15.27 6.11 -6.72
CA THR A 105 14.30 6.14 -7.82
C THR A 105 14.51 5.01 -8.83
N ASP A 106 15.70 4.41 -8.82
CA ASP A 106 16.09 3.28 -9.63
C ASP A 106 16.37 2.09 -8.72
N THR A 107 15.56 1.05 -8.85
CA THR A 107 15.61 -0.13 -8.00
C THR A 107 16.80 -1.05 -8.31
N GLU A 108 17.40 -0.97 -9.49
CA GLU A 108 18.65 -1.68 -9.79
C GLU A 108 19.82 -1.06 -9.02
N ILE A 109 19.88 0.27 -8.95
CA ILE A 109 20.87 0.97 -8.11
C ILE A 109 20.67 0.64 -6.63
N ALA A 110 19.42 0.50 -6.17
CA ALA A 110 19.13 0.06 -4.81
C ALA A 110 19.61 -1.39 -4.57
N ALA A 111 19.44 -2.29 -5.53
CA ALA A 111 19.94 -3.67 -5.46
C ALA A 111 21.47 -3.73 -5.42
N ASP A 112 22.16 -2.89 -6.20
CA ASP A 112 23.62 -2.78 -6.12
C ASP A 112 24.07 -2.30 -4.74
N ALA A 113 23.39 -1.30 -4.16
CA ALA A 113 23.66 -0.80 -2.82
C ALA A 113 23.43 -1.88 -1.74
N MET A 114 22.37 -2.67 -1.86
CA MET A 114 22.13 -3.85 -1.00
C MET A 114 23.27 -4.87 -1.12
N SER A 115 23.73 -5.14 -2.35
CA SER A 115 24.76 -6.16 -2.63
C SER A 115 26.12 -5.82 -2.01
N VAL A 116 26.45 -4.52 -1.87
CA VAL A 116 27.68 -4.06 -1.22
C VAL A 116 27.53 -3.77 0.27
N GLY A 117 26.32 -3.95 0.83
CA GLY A 117 26.03 -3.77 2.25
C GLY A 117 25.75 -2.33 2.69
N ASP A 118 25.43 -1.43 1.74
CA ASP A 118 25.01 -0.06 2.06
C ASP A 118 23.55 0.01 2.54
N LEU A 119 22.74 -1.03 2.24
CA LEU A 119 21.36 -1.17 2.68
C LEU A 119 21.16 -2.49 3.44
N ASP A 120 20.32 -2.46 4.49
CA ASP A 120 19.92 -3.66 5.23
C ASP A 120 18.71 -4.36 4.63
N VAL A 121 17.84 -3.61 3.94
CA VAL A 121 16.59 -4.08 3.34
C VAL A 121 16.30 -3.31 2.05
N VAL A 122 15.95 -4.03 0.99
CA VAL A 122 15.35 -3.47 -0.22
C VAL A 122 14.01 -4.16 -0.47
N ALA A 123 12.98 -3.35 -0.73
CA ALA A 123 11.68 -3.82 -1.22
C ALA A 123 11.52 -3.36 -2.68
N THR A 124 11.28 -4.29 -3.59
CA THR A 124 11.18 -4.01 -5.02
C THR A 124 10.24 -4.99 -5.71
N SER A 125 9.57 -4.54 -6.77
CA SER A 125 8.85 -5.37 -7.73
C SER A 125 9.51 -5.39 -9.12
N ASN A 126 10.69 -4.75 -9.25
CA ASN A 126 11.47 -4.77 -10.48
C ASN A 126 12.11 -6.15 -10.67
N VAL A 127 11.78 -6.79 -11.79
CA VAL A 127 12.20 -8.15 -12.14
C VAL A 127 13.72 -8.29 -12.21
N ASP A 128 14.40 -7.36 -12.88
CA ASP A 128 15.86 -7.40 -13.06
C ASP A 128 16.59 -7.26 -11.72
N ALA A 129 16.13 -6.36 -10.85
CA ALA A 129 16.65 -6.18 -9.50
C ALA A 129 16.43 -7.42 -8.60
N ILE A 130 15.29 -8.09 -8.74
CA ILE A 130 15.02 -9.33 -7.99
C ILE A 130 15.97 -10.43 -8.45
N LEU A 131 16.13 -10.61 -9.76
CA LEU A 131 17.01 -11.63 -10.33
C LEU A 131 18.47 -11.38 -9.96
N SER A 132 18.94 -10.13 -9.97
CA SER A 132 20.32 -9.81 -9.61
C SER A 132 20.63 -10.08 -8.13
N LEU A 133 19.66 -9.89 -7.23
CA LEU A 133 19.80 -10.16 -5.79
C LEU A 133 19.67 -11.64 -5.45
N ARG A 134 18.87 -12.41 -6.20
CA ARG A 134 18.64 -13.83 -5.95
C ARG A 134 19.92 -14.67 -6.03
N ASP A 135 20.86 -14.26 -6.88
CA ASP A 135 22.13 -14.95 -7.08
C ASP A 135 23.24 -14.50 -6.10
N GLN A 136 22.95 -13.56 -5.19
CA GLN A 136 23.94 -13.04 -4.24
C GLN A 136 23.99 -13.86 -2.94
N ASP A 137 25.19 -14.28 -2.57
CA ASP A 137 25.44 -14.96 -1.30
C ASP A 137 25.24 -14.01 -0.11
N GLY A 138 24.65 -14.52 0.97
CA GLY A 138 24.50 -13.79 2.23
C GLY A 138 23.25 -12.90 2.31
N LEU A 139 22.46 -12.82 1.24
CA LEU A 139 21.16 -12.15 1.26
C LEU A 139 20.03 -13.14 1.59
N MET A 140 19.04 -12.66 2.34
CA MET A 140 17.77 -13.36 2.53
C MET A 140 16.74 -12.77 1.59
N LEU A 141 16.32 -13.55 0.61
CA LEU A 141 15.27 -13.16 -0.31
C LEU A 141 13.91 -13.65 0.22
N ILE A 142 12.96 -12.73 0.34
CA ILE A 142 11.56 -13.01 0.69
C ILE A 142 10.71 -12.58 -0.50
N GLU A 143 10.20 -13.57 -1.24
CA GLU A 143 9.32 -13.34 -2.39
C GLU A 143 7.89 -13.69 -2.02
N ASP A 144 6.97 -12.78 -2.34
CA ASP A 144 5.54 -12.94 -2.16
C ASP A 144 4.83 -12.42 -3.41
N ASP A 145 4.07 -13.29 -4.07
CA ASP A 145 3.28 -13.01 -5.28
C ASP A 145 1.78 -12.92 -4.97
N THR A 146 1.40 -12.77 -3.70
CA THR A 146 0.02 -12.63 -3.23
C THR A 146 -0.41 -11.18 -2.99
N GLY A 147 0.46 -10.24 -3.36
CA GLY A 147 0.24 -8.81 -3.23
C GLY A 147 -0.70 -8.21 -4.28
N GLU A 148 -0.32 -7.08 -4.85
CA GLU A 148 -1.14 -6.35 -5.83
C GLU A 148 -1.05 -6.98 -7.23
N GLU A 149 -2.17 -6.93 -7.95
CA GLU A 149 -2.25 -7.35 -9.35
C GLU A 149 -1.77 -6.25 -10.31
N GLY A 150 -0.97 -6.61 -11.31
CA GLY A 150 -0.56 -5.67 -12.37
C GLY A 150 -1.61 -5.54 -13.46
N PHE A 151 -2.23 -4.37 -13.63
CA PHE A 151 -3.28 -4.18 -14.64
C PHE A 151 -3.21 -2.86 -15.40
N GLY A 152 -3.70 -2.88 -16.64
CA GLY A 152 -3.97 -1.68 -17.43
C GLY A 152 -5.38 -1.16 -17.20
N MET A 153 -5.52 0.00 -16.54
CA MET A 153 -6.83 0.60 -16.31
C MET A 153 -7.29 1.44 -17.50
N LEU A 154 -8.42 1.08 -18.09
CA LEU A 154 -9.01 1.80 -19.22
C LEU A 154 -10.08 2.79 -18.75
N ASN A 155 -9.99 4.03 -19.23
CA ASN A 155 -11.04 5.03 -18.96
C ASN A 155 -12.30 4.74 -19.79
N THR A 156 -13.23 4.01 -19.20
CA THR A 156 -14.50 3.60 -19.84
C THR A 156 -15.47 4.75 -20.10
N SER A 157 -15.18 5.96 -19.66
CA SER A 157 -16.00 7.15 -19.94
C SER A 157 -15.58 7.90 -21.22
N LYS A 158 -14.45 7.53 -21.84
CA LYS A 158 -13.87 8.23 -22.99
C LYS A 158 -13.76 7.32 -24.21
N ALA A 159 -14.05 7.86 -25.38
CA ALA A 159 -13.79 7.16 -26.63
C ALA A 159 -12.28 6.91 -26.83
N PRO A 160 -11.87 5.75 -27.41
CA PRO A 160 -12.72 4.66 -27.87
C PRO A 160 -13.11 3.66 -26.77
N PHE A 161 -12.56 3.76 -25.56
CA PHE A 161 -12.73 2.77 -24.49
C PHE A 161 -14.11 2.80 -23.80
N ASN A 162 -14.97 3.76 -24.12
CA ASN A 162 -16.40 3.72 -23.79
C ASN A 162 -17.16 2.63 -24.55
N ASP A 163 -16.63 2.12 -25.66
CA ASP A 163 -17.13 0.93 -26.35
C ASP A 163 -16.43 -0.34 -25.84
N ILE A 164 -17.22 -1.34 -25.42
CA ILE A 164 -16.68 -2.63 -24.97
C ILE A 164 -15.87 -3.35 -26.05
N ARG A 165 -16.21 -3.16 -27.33
CA ARG A 165 -15.50 -3.77 -28.46
C ARG A 165 -14.07 -3.26 -28.55
N ALA A 166 -13.83 -1.98 -28.24
CA ALA A 166 -12.48 -1.41 -28.23
C ALA A 166 -11.63 -2.00 -27.09
N ARG A 167 -12.22 -2.21 -25.91
CA ARG A 167 -11.54 -2.83 -24.76
C ARG A 167 -11.21 -4.30 -25.02
N LYS A 168 -12.18 -5.05 -25.58
CA LYS A 168 -11.95 -6.43 -26.04
C LYS A 168 -10.85 -6.48 -27.09
N ALA A 169 -10.90 -5.63 -28.12
CA ALA A 169 -9.88 -5.58 -29.16
C ALA A 169 -8.47 -5.34 -28.59
N LEU A 170 -8.33 -4.46 -27.59
CA LEU A 170 -7.05 -4.26 -26.91
C LEU A 170 -6.60 -5.50 -26.15
N THR A 171 -7.52 -6.18 -25.45
CA THR A 171 -7.23 -7.42 -24.72
C THR A 171 -6.72 -8.50 -25.69
N TYR A 172 -7.42 -8.75 -26.80
CA TYR A 172 -6.99 -9.71 -27.83
C TYR A 172 -5.72 -9.32 -28.58
N ALA A 173 -5.38 -8.03 -28.62
CA ALA A 173 -4.16 -7.54 -29.27
C ALA A 173 -2.94 -7.54 -28.34
N THR A 174 -3.12 -7.83 -27.05
CA THR A 174 -2.04 -7.83 -26.06
C THR A 174 -1.45 -9.24 -25.96
N ALA A 175 -0.17 -9.39 -26.30
CA ALA A 175 0.54 -10.66 -26.16
C ALA A 175 0.99 -10.87 -24.70
N ARG A 176 0.07 -11.33 -23.84
CA ARG A 176 0.32 -11.51 -22.40
C ARG A 176 1.44 -12.50 -22.13
N GLN A 177 1.48 -13.61 -22.87
CA GLN A 177 2.52 -14.63 -22.71
C GLN A 177 3.90 -14.09 -23.08
N ASP A 178 4.04 -13.40 -24.22
CA ASP A 178 5.29 -12.74 -24.60
C ASP A 178 5.75 -11.74 -23.54
N TYR A 179 4.81 -10.97 -22.96
CA TYR A 179 5.13 -10.05 -21.86
C TYR A 179 5.67 -10.79 -20.64
N LEU A 180 5.00 -11.87 -20.20
CA LEU A 180 5.46 -12.66 -19.07
C LEU A 180 6.81 -13.33 -19.33
N GLU A 181 7.06 -13.79 -20.55
CA GLU A 181 8.33 -14.41 -20.94
C GLU A 181 9.48 -13.40 -20.95
N PHE A 182 9.30 -12.26 -21.64
CA PHE A 182 10.40 -11.31 -21.86
C PHE A 182 10.57 -10.29 -20.73
N ILE A 183 9.48 -9.84 -20.11
CA ILE A 183 9.49 -8.84 -19.03
C ILE A 183 9.36 -9.51 -17.67
N GLY A 184 8.47 -10.50 -17.54
CA GLY A 184 8.23 -11.18 -16.28
C GLY A 184 9.37 -12.10 -15.86
N GLN A 185 10.08 -12.70 -16.82
CA GLN A 185 11.27 -13.57 -16.63
C GLN A 185 11.11 -14.62 -15.53
N GLY A 186 9.89 -15.16 -15.37
CA GLY A 186 9.55 -16.16 -14.35
C GLY A 186 9.35 -15.61 -12.93
N ILE A 187 9.47 -14.30 -12.72
CA ILE A 187 9.09 -13.61 -11.49
C ILE A 187 7.60 -13.30 -11.47
N LEU A 188 7.07 -12.80 -12.59
CA LEU A 188 5.64 -12.52 -12.74
C LEU A 188 4.88 -13.79 -13.12
N ARG A 189 3.67 -13.94 -12.57
CA ARG A 189 2.72 -15.00 -12.96
C ARG A 189 1.50 -14.41 -13.68
N PRO A 190 0.83 -15.18 -14.55
CA PRO A 190 -0.39 -14.71 -15.21
C PRO A 190 -1.52 -14.50 -14.19
N ALA A 191 -2.36 -13.52 -14.48
CA ALA A 191 -3.55 -13.24 -13.71
C ALA A 191 -4.79 -13.11 -14.59
N ASP A 192 -5.83 -13.83 -14.19
CA ASP A 192 -7.14 -13.79 -14.82
C ASP A 192 -8.17 -12.99 -14.01
N THR A 193 -7.90 -12.80 -12.71
CA THR A 193 -8.77 -12.08 -11.78
C THR A 193 -7.92 -11.27 -10.78
N TRP A 194 -8.56 -10.46 -9.96
CA TRP A 194 -7.89 -9.74 -8.85
C TRP A 194 -7.40 -10.65 -7.72
N PHE A 195 -7.84 -11.90 -7.70
CA PHE A 195 -7.53 -12.85 -6.64
C PHE A 195 -6.68 -13.97 -7.20
N THR A 196 -5.57 -14.23 -6.53
CA THR A 196 -4.69 -15.36 -6.81
C THR A 196 -5.43 -16.67 -6.58
N PRO A 197 -5.05 -17.78 -7.23
CA PRO A 197 -5.73 -19.07 -7.07
C PRO A 197 -5.84 -19.55 -5.62
N GLU A 198 -4.90 -19.15 -4.76
CA GLU A 198 -4.84 -19.50 -3.34
C GLU A 198 -5.81 -18.68 -2.47
N HIS A 199 -6.33 -17.57 -2.99
CA HIS A 199 -7.17 -16.64 -2.22
C HIS A 199 -8.60 -17.18 -2.04
N PRO A 200 -9.23 -17.07 -0.84
CA PRO A 200 -10.57 -17.60 -0.59
C PRO A 200 -11.69 -16.95 -1.42
N PHE A 201 -11.43 -15.82 -2.08
CA PHE A 201 -12.37 -15.14 -2.98
C PHE A 201 -12.05 -15.35 -4.46
N HIS A 202 -11.08 -16.20 -4.79
CA HIS A 202 -10.81 -16.59 -6.16
C HIS A 202 -12.00 -17.33 -6.76
N ASN A 203 -12.35 -16.97 -7.99
CA ASN A 203 -13.34 -17.68 -8.77
C ASN A 203 -12.65 -18.31 -9.99
N PRO A 204 -12.44 -19.64 -10.02
CA PRO A 204 -11.75 -20.31 -11.11
C PRO A 204 -12.54 -20.30 -12.43
N ASP A 205 -13.83 -19.96 -12.39
CA ASP A 205 -14.67 -19.84 -13.58
C ASP A 205 -14.45 -18.50 -14.33
N VAL A 206 -13.76 -17.54 -13.72
CA VAL A 206 -13.45 -16.25 -14.34
C VAL A 206 -12.07 -16.32 -14.97
N VAL A 207 -12.05 -16.44 -16.29
CA VAL A 207 -10.83 -16.49 -17.11
C VAL A 207 -10.78 -15.29 -18.07
N GLN A 208 -9.58 -14.84 -18.41
CA GLN A 208 -9.42 -13.86 -19.49
C GLN A 208 -9.85 -14.48 -20.83
N GLU A 209 -10.50 -13.69 -21.69
CA GLU A 209 -10.98 -14.16 -23.01
C GLU A 209 -9.83 -14.33 -24.04
N ALA A 210 -8.65 -13.80 -23.74
CA ALA A 210 -7.43 -13.88 -24.56
C ALA A 210 -6.28 -14.43 -23.71
N ASP A 211 -5.20 -14.87 -24.37
CA ASP A 211 -4.01 -15.56 -23.82
C ASP A 211 -3.51 -15.10 -22.45
#